data_AF-A0A834CZA7-F1
#
_entry.id   AF-A0A834CZA7-F1
#
_cell.length_a   1.000
_cell.length_b   1.000
_cell.length_c   1.000
_cell.angle_alpha   90.00
_cell.angle_beta   90.00
_cell.angle_gamma   90.00
#
_symmetry.space_group_name_H-M   'P 1'
#
loop_
_entity.id
_entity.type
_entity.pdbx_description
1 polymer ?
#
loop_
_entity_poly.entity_id
_entity_poly.type
_entity_poly.pdbx_seq_one_letter_code
_entity_poly.pdbx_strand_id
1 'polypeptide(L)'
;MEPIPEVGLEGIWERFYQKEDEEANLMLIPYGGRMSEISESAIPFPHRVGNIYKILHVVYWEEEGSAASERHISWIRRLYSYMAAYVSKSPRAAYINYRDLDIGTNSKEGNTSYRWASIWGTKYFKSNFNRLVHVKTMVDLTNFFRNEQSIPALSASW
;
A
#
# COMPACT_ATOMS: atom_id res chain seq x y z
N MET A 1 2.89 3.84 17.08
CA MET A 1 1.80 2.97 16.59
C MET A 1 1.27 2.26 17.82
N GLU A 2 -0.04 2.12 17.92
CA GLU A 2 -0.67 1.45 19.06
C GLU A 2 -1.15 0.06 18.64
N PRO A 3 -1.23 -0.90 19.57
CA PRO A 3 -1.91 -2.16 19.34
C PRO A 3 -3.38 -1.94 18.91
N ILE A 4 -3.90 -2.83 18.06
CA ILE A 4 -5.33 -2.86 17.77
C ILE A 4 -6.07 -3.24 19.08
N PRO A 5 -7.08 -2.47 19.52
CA PRO A 5 -7.85 -2.83 20.70
C PRO A 5 -8.65 -4.11 20.46
N GLU A 6 -9.04 -4.81 21.52
CA GLU A 6 -9.81 -6.07 21.45
C GLU A 6 -11.07 -5.94 20.58
N VAL A 7 -11.87 -4.89 20.78
CA VAL A 7 -13.05 -4.59 19.94
C VAL A 7 -12.72 -4.42 18.45
N GLY A 8 -11.50 -3.96 18.14
CA GLY A 8 -10.99 -3.87 16.78
C GLY A 8 -10.69 -5.25 16.18
N LEU A 9 -10.20 -6.19 16.99
CA LEU A 9 -9.95 -7.57 16.59
C LEU A 9 -11.25 -8.37 16.45
N GLU A 10 -12.21 -8.17 17.35
CA GLU A 10 -13.54 -8.79 17.27
C GLU A 10 -14.26 -8.39 15.98
N GLY A 11 -14.22 -7.10 15.61
CA GLY A 11 -14.85 -6.67 14.35
C GLY A 11 -14.12 -7.14 13.09
N ILE A 12 -12.84 -7.51 13.17
CA ILE A 12 -12.19 -8.27 12.08
C ILE A 12 -12.83 -9.66 11.99
N TRP A 13 -12.95 -10.35 13.13
CA TRP A 13 -13.47 -11.71 13.21
C TRP A 13 -14.90 -11.83 12.67
N GLU A 14 -15.78 -10.88 13.01
CA GLU A 14 -17.13 -10.78 12.45
C GLU A 14 -17.15 -10.71 10.91
N ARG A 15 -16.21 -9.99 10.30
CA ARG A 15 -16.11 -9.86 8.83
C ARG A 15 -15.62 -11.14 8.16
N PHE A 16 -14.84 -11.94 8.87
CA PHE A 16 -14.43 -13.27 8.42
C PHE A 16 -15.62 -14.24 8.43
N TYR A 17 -16.51 -14.16 9.42
CA TYR A 17 -17.72 -14.99 9.47
C TYR A 17 -18.79 -14.63 8.43
N GLN A 18 -18.81 -13.39 7.93
CA GLN A 18 -19.74 -12.97 6.87
C GLN A 18 -19.42 -13.57 5.49
N LYS A 19 -18.50 -14.53 5.42
CA LYS A 19 -17.95 -15.10 4.20
C LYS A 19 -18.28 -16.58 4.18
N GLU A 20 -19.25 -16.97 3.36
CA GLU A 20 -19.55 -18.36 3.04
C GLU A 20 -18.59 -18.78 1.90
N ASP A 21 -17.77 -19.80 2.14
CA ASP A 21 -16.96 -20.53 1.13
C ASP A 21 -15.74 -19.86 0.47
N GLU A 22 -14.91 -19.10 1.21
CA GLU A 22 -13.72 -18.45 0.60
C GLU A 22 -12.47 -18.39 1.51
N GLU A 23 -11.28 -18.58 0.93
CA GLU A 23 -9.98 -18.51 1.64
C GLU A 23 -9.52 -17.05 1.86
N ALA A 24 -10.05 -16.41 2.90
CA ALA A 24 -9.51 -15.16 3.41
C ALA A 24 -8.37 -15.42 4.42
N ASN A 25 -7.27 -14.67 4.31
CA ASN A 25 -6.17 -14.72 5.24
C ASN A 25 -5.80 -13.32 5.75
N LEU A 26 -5.51 -13.24 7.06
CA LEU A 26 -4.93 -12.06 7.69
C LEU A 26 -3.64 -12.48 8.42
N MET A 27 -2.52 -11.90 7.98
CA MET A 27 -1.20 -12.22 8.55
C MET A 27 -0.61 -11.00 9.26
N LEU A 28 -0.26 -11.15 10.53
CA LEU A 28 0.49 -10.17 11.31
C LEU A 28 1.97 -10.55 11.30
N ILE A 29 2.80 -9.71 10.68
CA ILE A 29 4.24 -9.94 10.54
C ILE A 29 4.96 -8.97 11.49
N PRO A 30 5.61 -9.45 12.56
CA PRO A 30 6.20 -8.60 13.59
C PRO A 30 7.35 -7.74 13.04
N TYR A 31 7.37 -6.47 13.41
CA TYR A 31 8.43 -5.51 13.10
C TYR A 31 9.12 -5.10 14.42
N GLY A 32 10.45 -5.06 14.39
CA GLY A 32 11.28 -4.92 15.57
C GLY A 32 12.71 -5.34 15.26
N GLY A 33 13.53 -5.53 16.31
CA GLY A 33 14.90 -6.01 16.18
C GLY A 33 15.67 -5.25 15.10
N ARG A 34 16.26 -6.00 14.14
CA ARG A 34 17.05 -5.42 13.06
C ARG A 34 16.30 -4.38 12.22
N MET A 35 14.98 -4.49 12.07
CA MET A 35 14.18 -3.51 11.33
C MET A 35 14.09 -2.15 12.02
N SER A 36 14.26 -2.10 13.34
CA SER A 36 14.23 -0.86 14.14
C SER A 36 15.59 -0.15 14.19
N GLU A 37 16.68 -0.87 13.91
CA GLU A 37 18.04 -0.33 13.90
C GLU A 37 18.40 0.38 12.59
N ILE A 38 17.71 0.03 11.49
CA ILE A 38 17.98 0.59 10.17
C ILE A 38 17.21 1.91 10.01
N SER A 39 17.91 2.97 9.63
CA SER A 39 17.29 4.28 9.31
C SER A 39 16.21 4.13 8.22
N GLU A 40 15.10 4.86 8.37
CA GLU A 40 14.02 4.88 7.37
C GLU A 40 14.48 5.39 5.99
N SER A 41 15.57 6.15 5.92
CA SER A 41 16.12 6.69 4.68
C SER A 41 17.33 5.91 4.14
N ALA A 42 17.74 4.82 4.82
CA ALA A 42 18.88 4.01 4.41
C ALA A 42 18.69 3.40 3.01
N ILE A 43 17.46 2.97 2.71
CA ILE A 43 17.01 2.47 1.41
C ILE A 43 15.59 2.98 1.13
N PRO A 44 15.02 2.83 -0.07
CA PRO A 44 13.69 3.37 -0.38
C PRO A 44 12.56 2.88 0.54
N PHE A 45 12.66 1.66 1.06
CA PHE A 45 11.69 1.09 2.01
C PHE A 45 11.78 1.76 3.40
N PRO A 46 10.75 2.53 3.83
CA PRO A 46 10.86 3.44 4.97
C PRO A 46 10.25 2.89 6.27
N HIS A 47 9.57 1.74 6.23
CA HIS A 47 8.78 1.26 7.37
C HIS A 47 9.69 0.53 8.38
N ARG A 48 10.35 1.33 9.24
CA ARG A 48 11.38 0.89 10.21
C ARG A 48 10.89 1.06 11.65
N VAL A 49 11.67 1.73 12.49
CA VAL A 49 11.34 2.06 13.88
C VAL A 49 9.92 2.66 14.02
N GLY A 50 9.23 2.30 15.11
CA GLY A 50 7.87 2.78 15.42
C GLY A 50 6.72 1.96 14.82
N ASN A 51 6.99 0.96 13.98
CA ASN A 51 6.00 -0.02 13.49
C ASN A 51 6.06 -1.30 14.34
N ILE A 52 4.92 -1.74 14.90
CA ILE A 52 4.84 -2.97 15.72
C ILE A 52 4.78 -4.22 14.83
N TYR A 53 4.01 -4.15 13.74
CA TYR A 53 3.87 -5.22 12.74
C TYR A 53 3.33 -4.67 11.42
N LYS A 54 3.51 -5.43 10.35
CA LYS A 54 2.81 -5.27 9.07
C LYS A 54 1.62 -6.23 9.04
N ILE A 55 0.45 -5.78 8.60
CA ILE A 55 -0.71 -6.64 8.36
C ILE A 55 -0.89 -6.85 6.86
N LEU A 56 -0.98 -8.10 6.42
CA LEU A 56 -1.38 -8.47 5.06
C LEU A 56 -2.79 -9.06 5.11
N HIS A 57 -3.69 -8.51 4.29
CA HIS A 57 -4.99 -9.09 3.99
C HIS A 57 -4.94 -9.68 2.58
N VAL A 58 -5.38 -10.91 2.41
CA VAL A 58 -5.47 -11.54 1.09
C VAL A 58 -6.72 -12.41 1.03
N VAL A 59 -7.31 -12.48 -0.16
CA VAL A 59 -8.42 -13.37 -0.47
C VAL A 59 -8.06 -14.19 -1.70
N TYR A 60 -8.22 -15.50 -1.61
CA TYR A 60 -8.09 -16.43 -2.72
C TYR A 60 -9.46 -17.02 -3.03
N TRP A 61 -9.68 -17.31 -4.32
CA TRP A 61 -10.90 -17.93 -4.81
C TRP A 61 -10.60 -18.64 -6.14
N GLU A 62 -11.35 -19.70 -6.42
CA GLU A 62 -11.27 -20.43 -7.69
C GLU A 62 -12.37 -20.00 -8.67
N GLU A 63 -13.49 -19.45 -8.17
CA GLU A 63 -14.65 -19.06 -8.98
C GLU A 63 -14.29 -18.00 -10.02
N GLU A 64 -14.47 -18.33 -11.29
CA GLU A 64 -14.20 -17.41 -12.39
C GLU A 64 -15.37 -16.43 -12.62
N GLY A 65 -15.07 -15.33 -13.33
CA GLY A 65 -16.07 -14.36 -13.76
C GLY A 65 -16.03 -13.04 -12.98
N SER A 66 -16.63 -12.02 -13.58
CA SER A 66 -16.63 -10.66 -13.01
C SER A 66 -17.42 -10.58 -11.72
N ALA A 67 -18.55 -11.30 -11.60
CA ALA A 67 -19.38 -11.30 -10.39
C ALA A 67 -18.61 -11.82 -9.16
N ALA A 68 -17.88 -12.94 -9.32
CA ALA A 68 -17.01 -13.47 -8.27
C ALA A 68 -15.92 -12.45 -7.90
N SER A 69 -15.20 -11.94 -8.91
CA SER A 69 -14.15 -10.93 -8.73
C SER A 69 -14.66 -9.69 -7.97
N GLU A 70 -15.83 -9.16 -8.35
CA GLU A 70 -16.46 -8.02 -7.70
C GLU A 70 -16.81 -8.30 -6.24
N ARG A 71 -17.35 -9.49 -5.94
CA ARG A 71 -17.67 -9.92 -4.56
C ARG A 71 -16.42 -9.98 -3.68
N HIS A 72 -15.36 -10.66 -4.12
CA HIS A 72 -14.13 -10.82 -3.33
C HIS A 72 -13.37 -9.50 -3.16
N ILE A 73 -13.25 -8.72 -4.23
CA ILE A 73 -12.62 -7.39 -4.20
C ILE A 73 -13.42 -6.44 -3.30
N SER A 74 -14.76 -6.45 -3.39
CA SER A 74 -15.61 -5.65 -2.52
C SER A 74 -15.43 -6.04 -1.05
N TRP A 75 -15.34 -7.34 -0.75
CA TRP A 75 -15.11 -7.81 0.62
C TRP A 75 -13.77 -7.33 1.19
N ILE A 76 -12.65 -7.51 0.47
CA ILE A 76 -11.33 -7.08 0.97
C ILE A 76 -11.26 -5.55 1.12
N ARG A 77 -11.93 -4.78 0.25
CA ARG A 77 -12.07 -3.32 0.39
C ARG A 77 -12.85 -2.92 1.64
N ARG A 78 -13.91 -3.65 2.01
CA ARG A 78 -14.65 -3.42 3.28
C ARG A 78 -13.77 -3.70 4.49
N LEU A 79 -13.01 -4.81 4.49
CA LEU A 79 -12.05 -5.12 5.55
C LEU A 79 -10.95 -4.05 5.65
N TYR A 80 -10.35 -3.67 4.52
CA TYR A 80 -9.36 -2.60 4.47
C TYR A 80 -9.91 -1.27 4.98
N SER A 81 -11.16 -0.93 4.64
CA SER A 81 -11.80 0.30 5.12
C SER A 81 -12.03 0.28 6.64
N TYR A 82 -12.50 -0.83 7.18
CA TYR A 82 -12.65 -1.02 8.63
C TYR A 82 -11.32 -0.82 9.38
N MET A 83 -10.24 -1.38 8.85
CA MET A 83 -8.91 -1.26 9.46
C MET A 83 -8.34 0.17 9.48
N ALA A 84 -8.92 1.12 8.73
CA ALA A 84 -8.42 2.50 8.67
C ALA A 84 -8.32 3.19 10.04
N ALA A 85 -9.18 2.81 11.00
CA ALA A 85 -9.17 3.37 12.35
C ALA A 85 -7.95 2.94 13.17
N TYR A 86 -7.39 1.76 12.90
CA TYR A 86 -6.44 1.06 13.77
C TYR A 86 -5.02 0.94 13.19
N VAL A 87 -4.81 1.38 11.95
CA VAL A 87 -3.50 1.33 11.29
C VAL A 87 -2.87 2.71 11.16
N SER A 88 -1.66 2.78 10.61
CA SER A 88 -0.95 4.03 10.35
C SER A 88 -1.80 5.05 9.57
N LYS A 89 -1.59 6.34 9.87
CA LYS A 89 -2.32 7.47 9.29
C LYS A 89 -1.32 8.53 8.84
N SER A 90 -1.70 9.32 7.84
CA SER A 90 -0.97 10.51 7.37
C SER A 90 0.51 10.28 6.96
N PRO A 91 0.79 9.45 5.93
CA PRO A 91 -0.14 8.69 5.12
C PRO A 91 -0.43 7.30 5.71
N ARG A 92 -1.54 6.68 5.28
CA ARG A 92 -1.75 5.24 5.52
C ARG A 92 -0.71 4.45 4.73
N ALA A 93 0.25 3.88 5.44
CA ALA A 93 1.39 3.18 4.86
C ALA A 93 0.97 1.94 4.06
N ALA A 94 1.73 1.64 3.02
CA ALA A 94 1.57 0.48 2.15
C ALA A 94 2.95 -0.12 1.82
N TYR A 95 2.98 -1.37 1.33
CA TYR A 95 4.21 -2.05 0.95
C TYR A 95 4.24 -2.34 -0.55
N ILE A 96 5.24 -1.82 -1.26
CA ILE A 96 5.29 -1.83 -2.73
C ILE A 96 5.26 -3.24 -3.36
N ASN A 97 5.75 -4.27 -2.66
CA ASN A 97 5.72 -5.65 -3.17
C ASN A 97 4.33 -6.29 -3.10
N TYR A 98 3.38 -5.65 -2.41
CA TYR A 98 1.95 -5.97 -2.47
C TYR A 98 1.25 -4.82 -3.16
N ARG A 99 1.47 -4.71 -4.47
CA ARG A 99 1.00 -3.57 -5.27
C ARG A 99 -0.52 -3.48 -5.21
N ASP A 100 -1.01 -2.34 -4.74
CA ASP A 100 -2.43 -2.03 -4.61
C ASP A 100 -2.76 -0.81 -5.46
N LEU A 101 -3.59 -0.98 -6.50
CA LEU A 101 -4.02 0.13 -7.35
C LEU A 101 -5.11 0.99 -6.70
N ASP A 102 -5.80 0.49 -5.68
CA ASP A 102 -6.87 1.20 -4.98
C ASP A 102 -6.34 2.37 -4.14
N ILE A 103 -5.05 2.38 -3.80
CA ILE A 103 -4.43 3.51 -3.08
C ILE A 103 -4.03 4.69 -3.98
N GLY A 104 -4.26 4.56 -5.29
CA GLY A 104 -4.05 5.60 -6.29
C GLY A 104 -3.21 5.12 -7.48
N THR A 105 -3.49 5.63 -8.67
CA THR A 105 -2.77 5.31 -9.91
C THR A 105 -2.37 6.57 -10.65
N ASN A 106 -1.34 6.45 -11.48
CA ASN A 106 -0.93 7.43 -12.48
C ASN A 106 -2.01 7.57 -13.57
N SER A 107 -2.05 8.73 -14.23
CA SER A 107 -2.97 8.93 -15.36
C SER A 107 -2.58 8.00 -16.52
N LYS A 108 -3.60 7.39 -17.16
CA LYS A 108 -3.44 6.59 -18.38
C LYS A 108 -2.95 7.43 -19.58
N GLU A 109 -3.14 8.76 -19.52
CA GLU A 109 -2.81 9.69 -20.60
C GLU A 109 -1.32 10.09 -20.65
N GLY A 110 -0.47 9.44 -19.84
CA GLY A 110 0.98 9.41 -20.04
C GLY A 110 1.77 10.44 -19.24
N ASN A 111 1.22 11.62 -18.97
CA ASN A 111 1.84 12.61 -18.08
C ASN A 111 1.23 12.53 -16.68
N THR A 112 2.02 12.05 -15.71
CA THR A 112 1.64 12.08 -14.30
C THR A 112 2.48 13.08 -13.55
N SER A 113 1.82 14.04 -12.91
CA SER A 113 2.49 15.02 -12.06
C SER A 113 3.00 14.40 -10.77
N TYR A 114 4.06 14.99 -10.20
CA TYR A 114 4.56 14.65 -8.87
C TYR A 114 3.42 14.68 -7.83
N ARG A 115 2.58 15.72 -7.87
CA ARG A 115 1.45 15.87 -6.93
C ARG A 115 0.52 14.66 -6.97
N TRP A 116 0.18 14.18 -8.16
CA TRP A 116 -0.70 13.03 -8.33
C TRP A 116 -0.03 11.73 -7.86
N ALA A 117 1.20 11.48 -8.30
CA ALA A 117 1.93 10.28 -7.91
C ALA A 117 2.25 10.24 -6.40
N SER A 118 2.39 11.40 -5.75
CA SER A 118 2.64 11.49 -4.31
C SER A 118 1.51 10.91 -3.45
N ILE A 119 0.28 10.83 -3.98
CA ILE A 119 -0.89 10.26 -3.28
C ILE A 119 -0.62 8.79 -2.90
N TRP A 120 -0.10 7.99 -3.84
CA TRP A 120 0.27 6.59 -3.61
C TRP A 120 1.75 6.45 -3.21
N GLY A 121 2.64 7.27 -3.78
CA GLY A 121 4.08 7.17 -3.60
C GLY A 121 4.52 7.38 -2.16
N THR A 122 3.91 8.34 -1.46
CA THR A 122 4.21 8.59 -0.04
C THR A 122 3.69 7.47 0.87
N LYS A 123 2.68 6.70 0.46
CA LYS A 123 2.22 5.52 1.21
C LYS A 123 3.26 4.40 1.18
N TYR A 124 3.89 4.18 0.02
CA TYR A 124 4.94 3.17 -0.13
C TYR A 124 6.30 3.63 0.43
N PHE A 125 6.68 4.89 0.20
CA PHE A 125 8.06 5.35 0.38
C PHE A 125 8.21 6.50 1.39
N LYS A 126 7.12 7.00 1.98
CA LYS A 126 7.14 8.18 2.87
C LYS A 126 7.97 9.34 2.26
N SER A 127 8.84 9.95 3.05
CA SER A 127 9.76 11.03 2.65
C SER A 127 10.76 10.61 1.55
N ASN A 128 11.07 9.30 1.43
CA ASN A 128 12.00 8.80 0.41
C ASN A 128 11.43 8.94 -1.01
N PHE A 129 10.12 9.15 -1.18
CA PHE A 129 9.52 9.35 -2.49
C PHE A 129 10.14 10.54 -3.25
N ASN A 130 10.49 11.62 -2.53
CA ASN A 130 11.17 12.78 -3.14
C ASN A 130 12.51 12.38 -3.76
N ARG A 131 13.35 11.67 -2.99
CA ARG A 131 14.66 11.21 -3.48
C ARG A 131 14.51 10.29 -4.68
N LEU A 132 13.50 9.41 -4.67
CA LEU A 132 13.21 8.51 -5.78
C LEU A 132 12.81 9.25 -7.06
N VAL A 133 11.99 10.28 -6.97
CA VAL A 133 11.60 11.14 -8.10
C VAL A 133 12.83 11.84 -8.70
N HIS A 134 13.74 12.33 -7.87
CA HIS A 134 14.99 12.95 -8.34
C HIS A 134 15.86 11.93 -9.10
N VAL A 135 16.06 10.73 -8.54
CA VAL A 135 16.81 9.67 -9.21
C VAL A 135 16.17 9.29 -10.54
N LYS A 136 14.84 9.07 -10.56
CA LYS A 136 14.07 8.77 -11.77
C LYS A 136 14.26 9.84 -12.84
N THR A 137 14.21 11.11 -12.46
CA THR A 137 14.40 12.24 -13.37
C THR A 137 15.79 12.25 -14.01
N MET A 138 16.84 11.89 -13.26
CA MET A 138 18.21 11.84 -13.77
C MET A 138 18.46 10.67 -14.71
N VAL A 139 17.88 9.49 -14.41
CA VAL A 139 18.21 8.25 -15.13
C VAL A 139 17.22 7.87 -16.24
N ASP A 140 16.01 8.43 -16.21
CA ASP A 140 14.94 8.15 -17.18
C ASP A 140 14.01 9.36 -17.33
N LEU A 141 14.57 10.47 -17.82
CA LEU A 141 13.87 11.75 -18.00
C LEU A 141 12.69 11.65 -18.96
N THR A 142 12.80 10.82 -20.01
CA THR A 142 11.71 10.58 -20.97
C THR A 142 10.61 9.68 -20.40
N ASN A 143 10.79 9.19 -19.18
CA ASN A 143 9.86 8.32 -18.47
C ASN A 143 9.49 7.07 -19.27
N PHE A 144 10.48 6.48 -19.95
CA PHE A 144 10.31 5.28 -20.77
C PHE A 144 9.84 4.09 -19.92
N PHE A 145 10.48 3.88 -18.76
CA PHE A 145 10.10 2.81 -17.83
C PHE A 145 8.92 3.24 -16.95
N ARG A 146 7.70 2.95 -17.39
CA ARG A 146 6.47 3.39 -16.71
C ARG A 146 5.40 2.31 -16.60
N ASN A 147 4.54 2.45 -15.59
CA ASN A 147 3.31 1.69 -15.37
C ASN A 147 2.32 2.53 -14.54
N GLU A 148 1.20 1.95 -14.12
CA GLU A 148 0.12 2.60 -13.38
C GLU A 148 0.55 3.16 -12.02
N GLN A 149 1.70 2.76 -11.47
CA GLN A 149 2.27 3.30 -10.23
C GLN A 149 3.81 3.45 -10.34
N SER A 150 4.30 3.84 -11.51
CA SER A 150 5.73 4.16 -11.66
C SER A 150 6.03 5.53 -11.09
N ILE A 151 7.17 5.67 -10.41
CA ILE A 151 7.68 6.97 -9.96
C ILE A 151 7.80 7.89 -11.19
N PRO A 152 7.24 9.11 -11.17
CA PRO A 152 7.31 10.02 -12.31
C PRO A 152 8.70 10.66 -12.41
N ALA A 153 9.10 11.02 -13.63
CA ALA A 153 10.15 12.00 -13.84
C ALA A 153 9.55 13.41 -13.71
N LEU A 154 10.30 14.37 -13.18
CA LEU A 154 9.93 15.79 -13.24
C LEU A 154 10.19 16.27 -14.66
N SER A 155 9.16 16.77 -15.36
CA SER A 155 9.39 17.39 -16.67
C SER A 155 10.22 18.66 -16.49
N ALA A 156 11.14 18.90 -17.42
CA ALA A 156 11.96 20.12 -17.44
C ALA A 156 11.22 21.33 -18.04
N SER A 157 9.94 21.18 -18.42
CA SER A 157 9.19 22.19 -19.18
C SER A 157 8.56 23.23 -18.26
N TRP A 158 9.28 24.35 -18.10
CA TRP A 158 8.71 25.69 -17.93
C TRP A 158 7.94 26.12 -19.19
#